data_AF-A0A8S2G4L3-F1
#
_entry.id   AF-A0A8S2G4L3-F1
#
_cell.length_a   1.000
_cell.length_b   1.000
_cell.length_c   1.000
_cell.angle_alpha   90.00
_cell.angle_beta   90.00
_cell.angle_gamma   90.00
#
_symmetry.space_group_name_H-M   'P 1'
#
loop_
_entity.id
_entity.type
_entity.pdbx_description
1 polymer ?
#
loop_
_entity_poly.entity_id
_entity_poly.type
_entity_poly.pdbx_seq_one_letter_code
_entity_poly.pdbx_strand_id
1 'polypeptide(L)'
;ILKSQLGAHYVSESHQKCLLLVIRSLLQLIQPHLNSGSQITINSELFELPSLLTNTDSTVLTTAINDGYAQLQQCYEALTTLTGGIQTLSDDSVRLSVESLRHQNLLQVCQSEVNQVKQSIVEQNSYIAGIAPNEAILQQELSSITQKAEDLQSIAYDGILT
;
A
#
# COMPACT_ATOMS: atom_id res chain seq x y z
N ILE A 1 -10.55 -2.59 -7.83
CA ILE A 1 -10.10 -3.97 -7.56
C ILE A 1 -9.25 -4.04 -6.28
N LEU A 2 -8.16 -3.27 -6.14
CA LEU A 2 -7.37 -3.20 -4.89
C LEU A 2 -8.20 -2.78 -3.64
N LYS A 3 -9.07 -1.78 -3.79
CA LYS A 3 -9.98 -1.32 -2.71
C LYS A 3 -10.98 -2.40 -2.24
N SER A 4 -11.40 -3.31 -3.13
CA SER A 4 -12.33 -4.40 -2.77
C SER A 4 -11.61 -5.63 -2.22
N GLN A 5 -10.34 -5.86 -2.57
CA GLN A 5 -9.55 -6.97 -2.05
C GLN A 5 -8.96 -6.68 -0.66
N LEU A 6 -8.59 -5.43 -0.35
CA LEU A 6 -8.19 -5.06 1.03
C LEU A 6 -9.35 -5.16 2.02
N GLY A 7 -10.57 -4.79 1.60
CA GLY A 7 -11.77 -4.83 2.45
C GLY A 7 -12.24 -6.25 2.84
N ALA A 8 -11.76 -7.29 2.14
CA ALA A 8 -12.07 -8.68 2.48
C ALA A 8 -11.10 -9.28 3.51
N HIS A 9 -9.89 -8.72 3.66
CA HIS A 9 -8.85 -9.20 4.58
C HIS A 9 -8.77 -8.43 5.90
N TYR A 10 -9.38 -7.24 5.96
CA TYR A 10 -9.45 -6.41 7.16
C TYR A 10 -10.90 -6.24 7.62
N VAL A 11 -11.09 -6.26 8.94
CA VAL A 11 -12.29 -5.75 9.60
C VAL A 11 -12.60 -4.36 9.01
N SER A 12 -13.75 -4.19 8.34
CA SER A 12 -14.06 -2.94 7.64
C SER A 12 -14.06 -1.75 8.61
N GLU A 13 -13.87 -0.53 8.08
CA GLU A 13 -13.82 0.70 8.89
C GLU A 13 -15.04 0.85 9.82
N SER A 14 -16.24 0.45 9.34
CA SER A 14 -17.46 0.41 10.15
C SER A 14 -17.36 -0.56 11.33
N HIS A 15 -16.78 -1.74 11.13
CA HIS A 15 -16.56 -2.71 12.20
C HIS A 15 -15.47 -2.24 13.18
N GLN A 16 -14.38 -1.61 12.71
CA GLN A 16 -13.35 -1.04 13.57
C GLN A 16 -13.92 0.08 14.46
N LYS A 17 -14.74 0.97 13.88
CA LYS A 17 -15.46 2.02 14.62
C LYS A 17 -16.42 1.42 15.65
N CYS A 18 -17.17 0.38 15.29
CA CYS A 18 -18.08 -0.31 16.20
C CYS A 18 -17.32 -0.94 17.37
N LEU A 19 -16.22 -1.66 17.09
CA LEU A 19 -15.37 -2.27 18.11
C LEU A 19 -14.74 -1.21 19.03
N LEU A 20 -14.19 -0.13 18.48
CA LEU A 20 -13.66 0.98 19.28
C LEU A 20 -14.71 1.60 20.18
N LEU A 21 -15.94 1.74 19.70
CA LEU A 21 -17.04 2.32 20.47
C LEU A 21 -17.44 1.38 21.62
N VAL A 22 -17.61 0.09 21.36
CA VAL A 22 -17.89 -0.93 22.38
C VAL A 22 -16.77 -1.01 23.41
N ILE A 23 -15.51 -1.05 22.98
CA ILE A 23 -14.37 -1.14 23.89
C ILE A 23 -14.24 0.13 24.74
N ARG A 24 -14.43 1.32 24.16
CA ARG A 24 -14.43 2.58 24.93
C ARG A 24 -15.56 2.63 25.96
N SER A 25 -16.75 2.14 25.61
CA SER A 25 -17.86 2.03 26.58
C SER A 25 -17.53 1.05 27.71
N LEU A 26 -16.89 -0.08 27.41
CA LEU A 26 -16.43 -1.04 28.43
C LEU A 26 -15.32 -0.44 29.32
N LEU A 27 -14.35 0.28 28.74
CA LEU A 27 -13.32 0.97 29.50
C LEU A 27 -13.93 2.02 30.44
N GLN A 28 -14.89 2.82 29.97
CA GLN A 28 -15.60 3.80 30.80
C GLN A 28 -16.41 3.16 31.93
N LEU A 29 -16.93 1.95 31.73
CA LEU A 29 -17.64 1.19 32.76
C LEU A 29 -16.68 0.64 33.82
N ILE A 30 -15.51 0.17 33.42
CA ILE A 30 -14.53 -0.50 34.29
C ILE A 30 -13.67 0.50 35.07
N GLN A 31 -13.28 1.61 34.45
CA GLN A 31 -12.33 2.60 35.01
C GLN A 31 -12.71 3.19 36.38
N PRO A 32 -13.98 3.46 36.72
CA PRO A 32 -14.37 3.94 38.05
C PRO A 32 -14.05 2.92 39.15
N HIS A 33 -14.23 1.63 38.85
CA HIS A 33 -14.01 0.51 39.77
C HIS A 33 -12.53 0.19 40.02
N LEU A 34 -11.63 0.71 39.18
CA LEU A 34 -10.16 0.61 39.36
C LEU A 34 -9.58 1.80 40.15
N ASN A 35 -10.20 2.98 40.07
CA ASN A 35 -9.68 4.20 40.74
C ASN A 35 -10.18 4.37 42.17
N SER A 36 -11.29 3.72 42.49
CA SER A 36 -11.81 3.66 43.85
C SER A 36 -11.40 2.31 44.42
N GLY A 37 -10.46 2.27 45.36
CA GLY A 37 -10.22 1.11 46.22
C GLY A 37 -11.43 0.81 47.14
N SER A 38 -12.63 1.15 46.70
CA SER A 38 -13.90 0.99 47.36
C SER A 38 -14.40 -0.40 47.02
N GLN A 39 -14.75 -1.14 48.06
CA GLN A 39 -15.43 -2.43 47.97
C GLN A 39 -16.49 -2.36 46.87
N ILE A 40 -16.34 -3.25 45.89
CA ILE A 40 -17.35 -3.48 44.88
C ILE A 40 -18.60 -3.92 45.64
N THR A 41 -19.53 -3.01 45.87
CA THR A 41 -20.90 -3.40 46.18
C THR A 41 -21.44 -3.88 44.85
N ILE A 42 -21.25 -5.17 44.57
CA ILE A 42 -21.88 -5.84 43.45
C ILE A 42 -23.37 -5.74 43.74
N ASN A 43 -24.04 -4.74 43.16
CA ASN A 43 -25.48 -4.81 43.02
C ASN A 43 -25.75 -6.13 42.29
N SER A 44 -26.37 -7.05 43.01
CA SER A 44 -26.42 -8.48 42.75
C SER A 44 -27.26 -8.87 41.53
N GLU A 45 -27.50 -7.92 40.62
CA GLU A 45 -28.30 -8.11 39.41
C GLU A 45 -27.45 -8.61 38.22
N LEU A 46 -26.11 -8.54 38.31
CA LEU A 46 -25.22 -9.03 37.24
C LEU A 46 -24.58 -10.40 37.52
N PHE A 47 -24.67 -10.89 38.76
CA PHE A 47 -24.27 -12.25 39.13
C PHE A 47 -25.11 -12.69 40.34
N GLU A 48 -26.18 -13.47 40.09
CA GLU A 48 -26.84 -14.24 41.15
C GLU A 48 -25.89 -15.33 41.65
N LEU A 49 -25.12 -15.04 42.70
CA LEU A 49 -24.52 -16.09 43.54
C LEU A 49 -25.47 -16.34 44.72
N PRO A 50 -26.03 -17.56 44.87
CA PRO A 50 -27.04 -17.84 45.89
C PRO A 50 -26.46 -17.67 47.30
N SER A 51 -27.17 -16.89 48.11
CA SER A 51 -27.34 -16.97 49.57
C SER A 51 -26.60 -18.11 50.31
N LEU A 52 -25.28 -18.00 50.42
CA LEU A 52 -24.42 -18.83 51.29
C LEU A 52 -23.54 -17.94 52.16
N LEU A 53 -24.17 -16.95 52.80
CA LEU A 53 -23.54 -16.00 53.71
C LEU A 53 -24.26 -16.04 55.04
N THR A 54 -24.02 -17.10 55.81
CA THR A 54 -24.23 -17.02 57.26
C THR A 54 -23.03 -17.45 58.10
N ASN A 55 -21.91 -17.96 57.55
CA ASN A 55 -20.67 -18.18 58.30
C ASN A 55 -19.49 -18.52 57.38
N THR A 56 -18.88 -17.52 56.74
CA THR A 56 -17.63 -17.73 55.99
C THR A 56 -16.63 -16.66 56.41
N ASP A 57 -15.47 -17.10 56.90
CA ASP A 57 -14.42 -16.26 57.46
C ASP A 57 -14.06 -15.06 56.57
N SER A 58 -13.96 -13.88 57.19
CA SER A 58 -13.65 -12.58 56.58
C SER A 58 -12.45 -12.60 55.61
N THR A 59 -11.52 -13.53 55.80
CA THR A 59 -10.35 -13.75 54.93
C THR A 59 -10.70 -14.31 53.55
N VAL A 60 -11.68 -15.21 53.43
CA VAL A 60 -12.08 -15.83 52.15
C VAL A 60 -12.79 -14.82 51.25
N LEU A 61 -13.62 -13.95 51.83
CA LEU A 61 -14.25 -12.84 51.09
C LEU A 61 -13.21 -11.85 50.57
N THR A 62 -12.18 -11.55 51.36
CA THR A 62 -11.12 -10.61 50.97
C THR A 62 -10.29 -11.15 49.80
N THR A 63 -9.99 -12.45 49.78
CA THR A 63 -9.28 -13.09 48.65
C THR A 63 -10.11 -13.09 47.37
N ALA A 64 -11.41 -13.43 47.44
CA ALA A 64 -12.30 -13.42 46.28
C ALA A 64 -12.48 -12.02 45.66
N ILE A 65 -12.54 -10.97 46.49
CA ILE A 65 -12.61 -9.57 46.03
C ILE A 65 -11.30 -9.16 45.35
N ASN A 66 -10.14 -9.54 45.91
CA ASN A 66 -8.83 -9.23 45.34
C ASN A 66 -8.60 -9.94 44.00
N ASP A 67 -9.02 -11.21 43.88
CA ASP A 67 -8.92 -11.97 42.63
C ASP A 67 -9.84 -11.37 41.54
N GLY A 68 -11.05 -10.93 41.90
CA GLY A 68 -11.95 -10.23 40.99
C GLY A 68 -11.38 -8.90 40.50
N TYR A 69 -10.73 -8.14 41.38
CA TYR A 69 -10.05 -6.89 41.02
C TYR A 69 -8.87 -7.14 40.08
N ALA A 70 -8.07 -8.18 40.34
CA ALA A 70 -6.95 -8.56 39.47
C ALA A 70 -7.43 -8.96 38.06
N GLN A 71 -8.53 -9.70 37.95
CA GLN A 71 -9.14 -10.05 36.66
C GLN A 71 -9.68 -8.81 35.93
N LEU A 72 -10.34 -7.90 36.65
CA LEU A 72 -10.85 -6.64 36.11
C LEU A 72 -9.71 -5.77 35.55
N GLN A 73 -8.59 -5.69 36.28
CA GLN A 73 -7.41 -4.96 35.83
C GLN A 73 -6.79 -5.60 34.58
N GLN A 74 -6.67 -6.93 34.53
CA GLN A 74 -6.22 -7.63 33.33
C GLN A 74 -7.13 -7.39 32.12
N CYS A 75 -8.45 -7.38 32.32
CA CYS A 75 -9.41 -7.04 31.27
C CYS A 75 -9.23 -5.60 30.79
N TYR A 76 -9.01 -4.65 31.69
CA TYR A 76 -8.77 -3.24 31.34
C TYR A 76 -7.49 -3.06 30.50
N GLU A 77 -6.40 -3.71 30.90
CA GLU A 77 -5.14 -3.69 30.16
C GLU A 77 -5.30 -4.31 28.77
N ALA A 78 -5.95 -5.48 28.68
CA ALA A 78 -6.22 -6.15 27.40
C ALA A 78 -7.07 -5.29 26.46
N LEU A 79 -8.12 -4.64 26.98
CA LEU A 79 -8.98 -3.73 26.20
C LEU A 79 -8.23 -2.48 25.73
N THR A 80 -7.33 -1.95 26.56
CA THR A 80 -6.49 -0.80 26.20
C THR A 80 -5.53 -1.17 25.07
N THR A 81 -4.85 -2.32 25.16
CA THR A 81 -3.97 -2.83 24.11
C THR A 81 -4.74 -3.07 22.80
N LEU A 82 -5.93 -3.68 22.88
CA LEU A 82 -6.77 -3.94 21.72
C LEU A 82 -7.22 -2.64 21.03
N THR A 83 -7.60 -1.62 21.82
CA THR A 83 -7.96 -0.29 21.32
C THR A 83 -6.80 0.34 20.56
N GLY A 84 -5.59 0.30 21.14
CA GLY A 84 -4.38 0.80 20.50
C GLY A 84 -4.09 0.08 19.18
N GLY A 85 -4.20 -1.26 19.17
CA GLY A 85 -4.00 -2.06 17.96
C GLY A 85 -5.00 -1.73 16.84
N ILE A 86 -6.28 -1.58 17.16
CA ILE A 86 -7.30 -1.20 16.16
C ILE A 86 -7.01 0.20 15.59
N GLN A 87 -6.60 1.13 16.44
CA GLN A 87 -6.26 2.50 16.02
C GLN A 87 -5.05 2.50 15.06
N THR A 88 -3.98 1.78 15.40
CA THR A 88 -2.80 1.63 14.53
C THR A 88 -3.16 1.00 13.18
N LEU A 89 -3.97 -0.06 13.17
CA LEU A 89 -4.42 -0.69 11.93
C LEU A 89 -5.27 0.23 11.06
N SER A 90 -6.12 1.06 11.68
CA SER A 90 -6.91 2.08 10.98
C SER A 90 -5.99 3.11 10.31
N ASP A 91 -5.01 3.64 11.04
CA ASP A 91 -4.07 4.64 10.52
C ASP A 91 -3.22 4.06 9.37
N ASP A 92 -2.75 2.82 9.52
CA ASP A 92 -2.00 2.11 8.49
C ASP A 92 -2.86 1.86 7.23
N SER A 93 -4.14 1.52 7.39
CA SER A 93 -5.07 1.34 6.27
C SER A 93 -5.24 2.65 5.46
N VAL A 94 -5.37 3.79 6.15
CA VAL A 94 -5.44 5.10 5.50
C VAL A 94 -4.14 5.40 4.77
N ARG A 95 -2.99 5.22 5.43
CA ARG A 95 -1.66 5.43 4.84
C ARG A 95 -1.48 4.59 3.58
N LEU A 96 -1.78 3.29 3.64
CA LEU A 96 -1.67 2.38 2.50
C LEU A 96 -2.60 2.75 1.35
N SER A 97 -3.80 3.25 1.64
CA SER A 97 -4.71 3.73 0.60
C SER A 97 -4.15 4.97 -0.12
N VAL A 98 -3.53 5.90 0.60
CA VAL A 98 -2.89 7.08 -0.01
C VAL A 98 -1.69 6.65 -0.86
N GLU A 99 -0.85 5.76 -0.33
CA GLU A 99 0.33 5.26 -1.03
C GLU A 99 -0.04 4.49 -2.30
N SER A 100 -1.09 3.67 -2.25
CA SER A 100 -1.63 2.97 -3.42
C SER A 100 -2.08 3.94 -4.51
N LEU A 101 -2.73 5.06 -4.16
CA LEU A 101 -3.14 6.08 -5.12
C LEU A 101 -1.92 6.78 -5.72
N ARG A 102 -0.90 7.10 -4.91
CA ARG A 102 0.36 7.69 -5.36
C ARG A 102 1.06 6.80 -6.38
N HIS A 103 1.18 5.49 -6.10
CA HIS A 103 1.75 4.53 -7.03
C HIS A 103 0.96 4.40 -8.33
N GLN A 104 -0.37 4.43 -8.27
CA GLN A 104 -1.20 4.40 -9.47
C GLN A 104 -0.97 5.61 -10.38
N ASN A 105 -0.85 6.81 -9.79
CA ASN A 105 -0.55 8.03 -10.55
C ASN A 105 0.85 7.97 -11.19
N LEU A 106 1.85 7.51 -10.44
CA LEU A 106 3.21 7.34 -10.96
C LEU A 106 3.26 6.35 -12.12
N LEU A 107 2.51 5.24 -12.02
CA LEU A 107 2.40 4.27 -13.10
C LEU A 107 1.81 4.90 -14.36
N GLN A 108 0.77 5.72 -14.22
CA GLN A 108 0.13 6.40 -15.35
C GLN A 108 1.08 7.40 -16.03
N VAL A 109 1.86 8.16 -15.26
CA VAL A 109 2.89 9.07 -15.80
C VAL A 109 3.95 8.28 -16.57
N CYS A 110 4.51 7.24 -15.95
CA CYS A 110 5.51 6.39 -16.58
C CYS A 110 4.99 5.77 -17.88
N GLN A 111 3.74 5.30 -17.89
CA GLN A 111 3.11 4.74 -19.09
C GLN A 111 2.95 5.79 -20.20
N SER A 112 2.63 7.04 -19.84
CA SER A 112 2.58 8.14 -20.80
C SER A 112 3.95 8.44 -21.41
N GLU A 113 5.00 8.52 -20.58
CA GLU A 113 6.38 8.77 -21.03
C GLU A 113 6.89 7.65 -21.94
N VAL A 114 6.64 6.39 -21.57
CA VAL A 114 7.00 5.22 -22.39
C VAL A 114 6.30 5.26 -23.74
N ASN A 115 5.02 5.63 -23.77
CA ASN A 115 4.28 5.77 -25.03
C ASN A 115 4.84 6.89 -25.92
N GLN A 116 5.22 8.02 -25.32
CA GLN A 116 5.85 9.13 -26.05
C GLN A 116 7.20 8.72 -26.65
N VAL A 117 8.05 8.02 -25.87
CA VAL A 117 9.33 7.50 -26.36
C VAL A 117 9.09 6.49 -27.49
N LYS A 118 8.13 5.58 -27.34
CA LYS A 118 7.78 4.61 -28.38
C LYS A 118 7.36 5.31 -29.68
N GLN A 119 6.55 6.36 -29.59
CA GLN A 119 6.15 7.15 -30.74
C GLN A 119 7.35 7.84 -31.39
N SER A 120 8.25 8.44 -30.61
CA SER A 120 9.47 9.06 -31.12
C SER A 120 10.37 8.07 -31.87
N ILE A 121 10.52 6.84 -31.36
CA ILE A 121 11.27 5.78 -32.05
C ILE A 121 10.62 5.42 -33.39
N VAL A 122 9.30 5.32 -33.45
CA VAL A 122 8.57 5.04 -34.70
C VAL A 122 8.79 6.16 -35.73
N GLU A 123 8.71 7.42 -35.29
CA GLU A 123 8.96 8.59 -36.14
C GLU A 123 10.41 8.62 -36.65
N GLN A 124 11.39 8.36 -35.79
CA GLN A 124 12.80 8.28 -36.18
C GLN A 124 13.06 7.15 -37.17
N ASN A 125 12.49 5.97 -36.94
CA ASN A 125 12.62 4.84 -37.87
C ASN A 125 11.99 5.17 -39.23
N SER A 126 10.84 5.83 -39.25
CA SER A 126 10.20 6.29 -40.49
C SER A 126 11.06 7.31 -41.23
N TYR A 127 11.70 8.23 -40.50
CA TYR A 127 12.60 9.21 -41.08
C TYR A 127 13.84 8.55 -41.71
N ILE A 128 14.49 7.62 -41.00
CA ILE A 128 15.63 6.86 -41.50
C ILE A 128 15.24 6.05 -42.75
N ALA A 129 14.09 5.38 -42.71
CA ALA A 129 13.57 4.64 -43.86
C ALA A 129 13.31 5.54 -45.08
N GLY A 130 12.95 6.81 -44.86
CA GLY A 130 12.79 7.81 -45.92
C GLY A 130 14.11 8.30 -46.53
N ILE A 131 15.22 8.25 -45.78
CA ILE A 131 16.55 8.65 -46.28
C ILE A 131 17.19 7.54 -47.12
N ALA A 132 17.00 6.27 -46.74
CA ALA A 132 17.69 5.14 -47.36
C ALA A 132 17.62 5.09 -48.91
N PRO A 133 16.47 5.40 -49.57
CA PRO A 133 16.41 5.45 -51.03
C PRO A 133 17.30 6.55 -51.63
N ASN A 134 17.36 7.73 -51.00
CA ASN A 134 18.18 8.84 -51.48
C ASN A 134 19.66 8.51 -51.34
N GLU A 135 20.05 7.85 -50.24
CA GLU A 135 21.42 7.36 -50.07
C GLU A 135 21.79 6.35 -51.18
N ALA A 136 20.90 5.41 -51.50
CA ALA A 136 21.11 4.45 -52.57
C ALA A 136 21.24 5.11 -53.96
N ILE A 137 20.41 6.12 -54.26
CA ILE A 137 20.50 6.90 -55.51
C ILE A 137 21.84 7.62 -55.59
N LEU A 138 22.25 8.31 -54.52
CA LEU A 138 23.51 9.04 -54.48
C LEU A 138 24.72 8.10 -54.63
N GLN A 139 24.68 6.92 -54.02
CA GLN A 139 25.72 5.90 -54.21
C GLN A 139 25.78 5.40 -55.66
N GLN A 140 24.63 5.20 -56.30
CA GLN A 140 24.55 4.80 -57.70
C GLN A 140 25.11 5.90 -58.63
N GLU A 141 24.76 7.16 -58.39
CA GLU A 141 25.27 8.30 -59.16
C GLU A 141 26.78 8.46 -58.99
N LEU A 142 27.28 8.35 -57.75
CA LEU A 142 28.72 8.37 -57.47
C LEU A 142 29.45 7.28 -58.25
N SER A 143 28.97 6.03 -58.18
CA SER A 143 29.57 4.92 -58.92
C SER A 143 29.58 5.17 -60.44
N SER A 144 28.52 5.76 -60.99
CA SER A 144 28.45 6.08 -62.41
C SER A 144 29.45 7.18 -62.80
N ILE A 145 29.61 8.21 -61.97
CA ILE A 145 30.58 9.28 -62.19
C ILE A 145 32.01 8.74 -62.10
N THR A 146 32.31 7.91 -61.09
CA THR A 146 33.62 7.28 -60.91
C THR A 146 33.99 6.46 -62.14
N GLN A 147 33.07 5.62 -62.63
CA GLN A 147 33.32 4.81 -63.83
C GLN A 147 33.57 5.69 -65.07
N LYS A 148 32.79 6.75 -65.28
CA LYS A 148 33.03 7.68 -66.39
C LYS A 148 34.39 8.39 -66.28
N ALA A 149 34.82 8.73 -65.07
CA ALA A 149 36.12 9.36 -64.85
C ALA A 149 37.26 8.39 -65.19
N GLU A 150 37.14 7.11 -64.79
CA GLU A 150 38.10 6.05 -65.14
C GLU A 150 38.16 5.84 -66.66
N ASP A 151 37.01 5.77 -67.33
CA ASP A 151 36.94 5.63 -68.79
C ASP A 151 37.65 6.79 -69.51
N LEU A 152 37.40 8.03 -69.08
CA LEU A 152 38.05 9.22 -69.64
C LEU A 152 39.56 9.22 -69.39
N GLN A 153 40.01 8.78 -68.22
CA GLN A 153 41.42 8.69 -67.88
C GLN A 153 42.12 7.61 -68.73
N SER A 154 41.45 6.49 -69.01
CA SER A 154 41.95 5.45 -69.91
C SER A 154 42.10 5.96 -71.35
N ILE A 155 41.09 6.67 -71.88
CA ILE A 155 41.14 7.27 -73.23
C ILE A 155 42.28 8.28 -73.33
N ALA A 156 42.47 9.12 -72.31
CA ALA A 156 43.55 10.09 -72.27
C ALA A 156 44.94 9.43 -72.30
N TYR A 157 45.11 8.26 -71.65
CA TYR A 157 46.37 7.52 -71.67
C TYR A 157 46.62 6.80 -73.01
N ASP A 158 45.61 6.19 -73.63
CA ASP A 158 45.74 5.53 -74.94
C ASP A 158 46.00 6.54 -76.07
N GLY A 159 45.44 7.74 -76.00
CA GLY A 159 45.65 8.80 -77.01
C GLY A 159 47.03 9.47 -76.96
N ILE A 160 47.83 9.23 -75.92
CA ILE A 160 49.21 9.78 -75.79
C ILE A 160 50.28 8.78 -76.29
N LEU A 161 49.95 7.50 -76.44
CA LEU A 161 50.88 6.43 -76.84
C LEU A 161 50.89 6.11 -78.35
N THR A 162 50.15 6.87 -79.17
CA THR A 162 50.21 6.85 -80.65
C THR A 162 50.92 8.08 -81.18
#